data_AF-A0A240EHL2-F1
#
_entry.id   AF-A0A240EHL2-F1
#
_cell.length_a   1.000
_cell.length_b   1.000
_cell.length_c   1.000
_cell.angle_alpha   90.00
_cell.angle_beta   90.00
_cell.angle_gamma   90.00
#
_symmetry.space_group_name_H-M   'P 1'
#
loop_
_entity.id
_entity.type
_entity.pdbx_description
1 polymer ?
#
loop_
_entity_poly.entity_id
_entity_poly.type
_entity_poly.pdbx_seq_one_letter_code
_entity_poly.pdbx_strand_id
1 'polypeptide(L)'
;MKAFSPFSVLYLAGLRKIYEIRNTIYFNSTTLVKFVANPTAYAPQYGGYCAWAVSQVYTASIDPNAWYILENKLYLNYSKSVQQRCQQDISRNIQKADLHWPELLQN
;
A
#
# COMPACT_ATOMS: atom_id res chain seq x y z
N MET A 1 2.02 -25.93 -26.06
CA MET A 1 1.82 -25.20 -24.78
C MET A 1 2.80 -24.05 -24.75
N LYS A 2 2.35 -22.79 -24.67
CA LYS A 2 3.28 -21.65 -24.59
C LYS A 2 3.78 -21.54 -23.14
N ALA A 3 5.08 -21.74 -22.93
CA ALA A 3 5.70 -21.48 -21.65
C ALA A 3 5.63 -19.96 -21.38
N PHE A 4 5.11 -19.57 -20.22
CA PHE A 4 5.12 -18.16 -19.80
C PHE A 4 6.54 -17.79 -19.37
N SER A 5 7.00 -16.60 -19.78
CA SER A 5 8.27 -16.05 -19.31
C SER A 5 8.25 -15.91 -17.77
N PRO A 6 9.38 -16.11 -17.08
CA PRO A 6 9.47 -15.84 -15.64
C PRO A 6 9.07 -14.40 -15.29
N PHE A 7 9.30 -13.44 -16.18
CA PHE A 7 8.81 -12.06 -16.03
C PHE A 7 7.27 -11.98 -16.02
N SER A 8 6.60 -12.77 -16.86
CA SER A 8 5.13 -12.82 -16.90
C SER A 8 4.56 -13.46 -15.63
N VAL A 9 5.21 -14.48 -15.08
CA VAL A 9 4.77 -15.13 -13.83
C VAL A 9 4.91 -14.18 -12.63
N LEU A 10 6.04 -13.47 -12.52
CA LEU A 10 6.26 -12.47 -11.46
C LEU A 10 5.29 -11.29 -11.56
N TYR A 11 5.02 -10.82 -12.79
CA TYR A 11 4.03 -9.77 -13.03
C TYR A 11 2.62 -10.18 -12.60
N LEU A 12 2.20 -11.40 -12.95
CA LEU A 12 0.89 -11.94 -12.55
C LEU A 12 0.79 -12.14 -11.03
N ALA A 13 1.87 -12.58 -10.37
CA ALA A 13 1.92 -12.69 -8.91
C ALA A 13 1.78 -11.32 -8.23
N GLY A 14 2.46 -10.29 -8.76
CA GLY A 14 2.33 -8.90 -8.28
C GLY A 14 0.92 -8.37 -8.43
N LEU A 15 0.29 -8.55 -9.59
CA LEU A 15 -1.10 -8.18 -9.83
C LEU A 15 -2.05 -8.91 -8.88
N ARG A 16 -1.87 -10.22 -8.67
CA ARG A 16 -2.69 -11.00 -7.74
C ARG A 16 -2.68 -10.39 -6.34
N LYS A 17 -1.51 -10.05 -5.80
CA LYS A 17 -1.39 -9.41 -4.48
C LYS A 17 -2.07 -8.05 -4.43
N ILE A 18 -1.98 -7.26 -5.49
CA ILE A 18 -2.67 -5.97 -5.63
C ILE A 18 -4.20 -6.16 -5.59
N TYR A 19 -4.73 -7.16 -6.31
CA TYR A 19 -6.16 -7.48 -6.30
C TYR A 19 -6.64 -8.07 -4.97
N GLU A 20 -5.83 -8.88 -4.29
CA GLU A 20 -6.12 -9.39 -2.93
C GLU A 20 -6.24 -8.22 -1.93
N ILE A 21 -5.32 -7.26 -1.97
CA ILE A 21 -5.37 -6.08 -1.10
C ILE A 21 -6.56 -5.19 -1.46
N ARG A 22 -6.89 -5.02 -2.75
CA ARG A 22 -8.11 -4.32 -3.17
C ARG A 22 -9.37 -4.93 -2.55
N ASN A 23 -9.46 -6.26 -2.45
CA ASN A 23 -10.64 -6.90 -1.85
C ASN A 23 -10.75 -6.65 -0.34
N THR A 24 -9.69 -6.09 0.26
CA THR A 24 -9.64 -5.70 1.68
C THR A 24 -9.87 -4.20 1.86
N ILE A 25 -9.79 -3.37 0.82
CA ILE A 25 -9.91 -1.90 0.92
C ILE A 25 -11.23 -1.43 0.32
N TYR A 26 -11.92 -0.53 1.02
CA TYR A 26 -13.13 0.10 0.51
C TYR A 26 -12.79 1.41 -0.22
N PHE A 27 -12.56 1.31 -1.53
CA PHE A 27 -12.43 2.49 -2.39
C PHE A 27 -13.77 3.18 -2.62
N ASN A 28 -13.75 4.52 -2.68
CA ASN A 28 -14.87 5.26 -3.25
C ASN A 28 -14.95 5.05 -4.78
N SER A 29 -16.06 5.47 -5.40
CA SER A 29 -16.30 5.27 -6.83
C SER A 29 -15.21 5.87 -7.73
N THR A 30 -14.71 7.07 -7.41
CA THR A 30 -13.67 7.74 -8.20
C THR A 30 -12.33 7.01 -8.12
N THR A 31 -11.89 6.61 -6.93
CA THR A 31 -10.64 5.86 -6.75
C THR A 31 -10.75 4.47 -7.37
N LEU A 32 -11.91 3.83 -7.29
CA LEU A 32 -12.15 2.52 -7.91
C LEU A 32 -11.93 2.58 -9.44
N VAL A 33 -12.46 3.61 -10.12
CA VAL A 33 -12.24 3.79 -11.56
C VAL A 33 -10.76 3.94 -11.89
N LYS A 34 -10.02 4.74 -11.12
CA LYS A 34 -8.58 4.94 -11.34
C LYS A 34 -7.76 3.68 -11.06
N PHE A 35 -8.13 2.90 -10.04
CA PHE A 35 -7.52 1.60 -9.75
C PHE A 35 -7.73 0.63 -10.92
N VAL A 36 -8.96 0.49 -11.41
CA VAL A 36 -9.27 -0.41 -12.53
C VAL A 36 -8.47 -0.03 -13.79
N ALA A 37 -8.27 1.27 -14.03
CA ALA A 37 -7.48 1.76 -15.15
C ALA A 37 -5.98 1.47 -15.01
N ASN A 38 -5.42 1.48 -13.78
CA ASN A 38 -4.00 1.24 -13.55
C ASN A 38 -3.74 0.64 -12.16
N PRO A 39 -3.96 -0.66 -11.95
CA PRO A 39 -3.93 -1.27 -10.62
C PRO A 39 -2.52 -1.23 -9.99
N THR A 40 -1.47 -1.28 -10.80
CA THR A 40 -0.08 -1.21 -10.32
C THR A 40 0.27 0.15 -9.72
N ALA A 41 -0.31 1.24 -10.23
CA ALA A 41 -0.16 2.57 -9.62
C ALA A 41 -0.79 2.66 -8.21
N TYR A 42 -1.73 1.77 -7.88
CA TYR A 42 -2.42 1.74 -6.60
C TYR A 42 -1.97 0.57 -5.72
N ALA A 43 -0.81 -0.03 -6.00
CA ALA A 43 -0.18 -0.93 -5.06
C ALA A 43 0.12 -0.17 -3.75
N PRO A 44 -0.16 -0.74 -2.56
CA PRO A 44 0.19 -0.09 -1.32
C PRO A 44 1.70 0.11 -1.22
N GLN A 45 2.11 1.33 -0.85
CA GLN A 45 3.51 1.72 -0.78
C GLN A 45 4.34 0.79 0.12
N TYR A 46 3.74 0.30 1.21
CA TYR A 46 4.40 -0.58 2.19
C TYR A 46 3.76 -1.98 2.24
N GLY A 47 3.42 -2.54 1.08
CA GLY A 47 3.12 -3.97 0.91
C GLY A 47 1.89 -4.52 1.65
N GLY A 48 1.04 -3.64 2.19
CA GLY A 48 -0.15 -4.01 2.98
C GLY A 48 -0.11 -3.57 4.45
N TYR A 49 0.96 -2.91 4.89
CA TYR A 49 1.13 -2.47 6.29
C TYR A 49 0.80 -0.99 6.51
N CYS A 50 0.52 -0.65 7.76
CA CYS A 50 0.28 0.72 8.21
C CYS A 50 1.51 1.61 7.98
N ALA A 51 1.36 2.67 7.19
CA ALA A 51 2.42 3.65 6.89
C ALA A 51 2.98 4.33 8.15
N TRP A 52 2.12 4.61 9.13
CA TRP A 52 2.58 5.19 10.39
C TRP A 52 3.39 4.20 11.22
N ALA A 53 3.01 2.92 11.26
CA ALA A 53 3.80 1.92 11.98
C ALA A 53 5.20 1.77 11.35
N VAL A 54 5.27 1.73 10.01
CA VAL A 54 6.54 1.67 9.28
C VAL A 54 7.41 2.89 9.60
N SER A 55 6.82 4.08 9.73
CA SER A 55 7.57 5.28 10.17
C SER A 55 8.10 5.19 11.60
N GLN A 56 7.60 4.25 12.41
CA GLN A 56 8.05 3.93 13.77
C GLN A 56 8.92 2.65 13.83
N VAL A 57 9.41 2.13 12.70
CA VAL A 57 10.29 0.94 12.62
C VAL A 57 9.59 -0.37 13.03
N TYR A 58 8.28 -0.49 12.78
CA TYR A 58 7.58 -1.78 12.93
C TYR A 58 6.42 -1.91 11.92
N THR A 59 5.85 -3.11 11.78
CA THR A 59 4.67 -3.33 10.93
C THR A 59 3.40 -3.49 11.76
N ALA A 60 2.28 -3.03 11.22
CA ALA A 60 0.96 -3.26 11.81
C ALA A 60 -0.05 -3.53 10.71
N SER A 61 -1.12 -4.26 11.06
CA SER A 61 -2.28 -4.47 10.20
C SER A 61 -2.97 -3.16 9.83
N ILE A 62 -3.99 -3.24 8.98
CA ILE A 62 -4.68 -2.09 8.41
C ILE A 62 -6.18 -2.17 8.67
N ASP A 63 -6.83 -1.01 8.71
CA ASP A 63 -8.28 -0.87 8.60
C ASP A 63 -8.63 -0.62 7.12
N PRO A 64 -9.53 -1.42 6.52
CA PRO A 64 -10.07 -1.26 5.16
C PRO A 64 -10.50 0.14 4.75
N ASN A 65 -10.89 0.96 5.74
CA ASN A 65 -11.37 2.32 5.52
C ASN A 65 -10.28 3.37 5.76
N ALA A 66 -9.18 3.03 6.43
CA ALA A 66 -8.14 3.96 6.84
C ALA A 66 -7.00 4.03 5.81
N TRP A 67 -7.29 4.64 4.66
CA TRP A 67 -6.33 4.81 3.57
C TRP A 67 -6.38 6.23 3.02
N TYR A 68 -5.32 6.62 2.30
CA TYR A 68 -5.27 7.84 1.51
C TYR A 68 -4.33 7.67 0.31
N ILE A 69 -4.45 8.56 -0.66
CA ILE A 69 -3.54 8.65 -1.81
C ILE A 69 -2.75 9.95 -1.70
N LEU A 70 -1.44 9.85 -1.81
CA LEU A 70 -0.53 11.00 -1.88
C LEU A 70 0.45 10.74 -3.03
N GLU A 71 0.58 11.71 -3.95
CA GLU A 71 1.47 11.61 -5.11
C GLU A 71 1.30 10.28 -5.89
N ASN A 72 0.05 9.92 -6.15
CA ASN A 72 -0.35 8.70 -6.84
C ASN A 72 0.05 7.38 -6.15
N LYS A 73 0.50 7.41 -4.90
CA LYS A 73 0.79 6.22 -4.09
C LYS A 73 -0.31 5.97 -3.08
N LEU A 74 -0.67 4.70 -2.87
CA LEU A 74 -1.65 4.28 -1.88
C LEU A 74 -0.98 4.03 -0.53
N TYR A 75 -1.47 4.70 0.51
CA TYR A 75 -1.03 4.53 1.89
C TYR A 75 -2.16 3.98 2.75
N LEU A 76 -1.83 3.01 3.58
CA LEU A 76 -2.77 2.33 4.48
C LEU A 76 -2.42 2.67 5.93
N ASN A 77 -3.40 2.59 6.83
CA ASN A 77 -3.21 2.82 8.24
C ASN A 77 -4.00 1.80 9.08
N TYR A 78 -3.53 1.57 10.30
CA TYR A 78 -4.14 0.66 11.27
C TYR A 78 -5.56 1.06 11.69
N SER A 79 -5.85 2.35 11.72
CA SER A 79 -7.16 2.91 12.06
C SER A 79 -7.29 4.34 11.57
N LYS A 80 -8.51 4.90 11.59
CA LYS A 80 -8.74 6.33 11.30
C LYS A 80 -8.00 7.30 12.23
N SER A 81 -7.87 6.97 13.52
CA SER A 81 -7.11 7.80 14.45
C SER A 81 -5.60 7.76 14.16
N VAL A 82 -5.06 6.59 13.80
CA VAL A 82 -3.67 6.46 13.36
C VAL A 82 -3.44 7.15 12.02
N GLN A 83 -4.41 7.10 11.09
CA GLN A 83 -4.38 7.88 9.85
C GLN A 83 -4.25 9.39 10.14
N GLN A 84 -5.10 9.92 11.02
CA GLN A 84 -5.03 11.33 11.43
C GLN A 84 -3.67 11.68 12.04
N ARG A 85 -3.14 10.83 12.92
CA ARG A 85 -1.79 11.00 13.49
C ARG A 85 -0.70 10.99 12.42
N CYS A 86 -0.81 10.09 11.43
CA CYS A 86 0.10 10.06 10.29
C CYS A 86 0.05 11.37 9.51
N GLN A 87 -1.16 11.91 9.30
CA GLN A 87 -1.41 13.12 8.52
C GLN A 87 -1.03 14.42 9.22
N GLN A 88 -0.88 14.45 10.55
CA GLN A 88 -0.40 15.62 11.30
C GLN A 88 0.98 16.10 10.83
N ASP A 89 1.85 15.17 10.43
CA ASP A 89 3.16 15.46 9.82
C ASP A 89 3.44 14.43 8.71
N ILE A 90 2.60 14.48 7.67
CA ILE A 90 2.57 13.48 6.60
C ILE A 90 3.92 13.36 5.91
N SER A 91 4.57 14.49 5.60
CA SER A 91 5.86 14.48 4.88
C SER A 91 6.94 13.78 5.70
N ARG A 92 7.07 14.13 6.98
CA ARG A 92 8.06 13.50 7.87
C ARG A 92 7.77 12.02 8.09
N ASN A 93 6.50 11.65 8.27
CA ASN A 93 6.12 10.26 8.48
C ASN A 93 6.39 9.39 7.25
N ILE A 94 6.09 9.88 6.04
CA ILE A 94 6.40 9.15 4.81
C ILE A 94 7.91 9.06 4.58
N GLN A 95 8.67 10.14 4.78
CA GLN A 95 10.13 10.08 4.68
C GLN A 95 10.75 9.03 5.62
N LYS A 96 10.32 9.01 6.89
CA LYS A 96 10.75 7.98 7.85
C LYS A 96 10.35 6.58 7.40
N ALA A 97 9.10 6.40 6.95
CA ALA A 97 8.63 5.10 6.51
C ALA A 97 9.41 4.59 5.28
N ASP A 98 9.70 5.47 4.33
CA ASP A 98 10.53 5.14 3.16
C ASP A 98 11.95 4.72 3.55
N LEU A 99 12.53 5.35 4.59
CA LEU A 99 13.84 4.96 5.13
C LEU A 99 13.83 3.61 5.83
N HIS A 100 12.82 3.32 6.66
CA HIS A 100 12.76 2.08 7.43
C HIS A 100 12.25 0.87 6.64
N TRP A 101 11.49 1.11 5.57
CA TRP A 101 10.83 0.03 4.84
C TRP A 101 11.78 -1.06 4.29
N PRO A 102 12.93 -0.74 3.68
CA PRO A 102 13.88 -1.74 3.21
C PRO A 102 14.42 -2.65 4.33
N GLU A 103 14.56 -2.13 5.55
CA GLU A 103 15.03 -2.89 6.71
C GLU A 103 13.95 -3.85 7.21
N LEU A 104 12.70 -3.41 7.24
CA LEU A 104 11.56 -4.21 7.66
C LEU A 104 11.21 -5.35 6.69
N LEU A 105 11.69 -5.31 5.45
CA LEU A 105 11.53 -6.38 4.47
C LEU A 105 12.48 -7.57 4.69
N GLN A 106 13.53 -7.39 5.49
CA GLN A 106 14.57 -8.41 5.73
C GLN A 106 14.29 -9.29 6.96
N ASN A 107 13.20 -9.01 7.68
CA ASN A 107 12.79 -9.72 8.90
C ASN A 107 11.79 -10.83 8.65
#